data_AF-A0A3M8A0E1-F1
#
_entry.id   AF-A0A3M8A0E1-F1
#
_cell.length_a   1.000
_cell.length_b   1.000
_cell.length_c   1.000
_cell.angle_alpha   90.00
_cell.angle_beta   90.00
_cell.angle_gamma   90.00
#
_symmetry.space_group_name_H-M   'P 1'
#
loop_
_entity.id
_entity.type
_entity.pdbx_description
1 polymer ?
#
loop_
_entity_poly.entity_id
_entity_poly.type
_entity_poly.pdbx_seq_one_letter_code
_entity_poly.pdbx_strand_id
1 'polypeptide(L)'
;MSVQSPSAVVMVRPHHFAPNPQTLADNGFQPSADGLDPASLAASAFDEVSRAAAALEAAGVTVHLFEDESAHRPDSVFPNNWISTHSGGHIALFPMYTPNRRTERRGDIVELLKTTYRVQDVIDYSGLEYDDVFLEGTGAMVLDHEYRIAYAARSNRADPVALERFCTNFGYEPMVFDAVDGRGVPVYHTNVIMSIGAELALVAADMIVSPARRAEIVDRLAGRGRREVIALANEQIDEFCGNALELQGADGRVLALSQRAFDALTAEQRSRIERSARLLPLDVPTIELAGGSVRCMLAGIHLDPRPGLIDTREGAAGDAQAQAAATAPMA
;
A
#
# COMPACT_ATOMS: atom_id res chain seq x y z
N MET A 1 -12.89 0.91 -14.18
CA MET A 1 -11.88 1.44 -13.21
C MET A 1 -10.54 0.80 -13.50
N SER A 2 -9.42 1.46 -13.16
CA SER A 2 -8.08 0.87 -13.27
C SER A 2 -7.97 -0.37 -12.38
N VAL A 3 -7.41 -1.47 -12.88
CA VAL A 3 -7.13 -2.66 -12.06
C VAL A 3 -5.98 -2.39 -11.07
N GLN A 4 -5.10 -1.44 -11.41
CA GLN A 4 -3.94 -1.05 -10.60
C GLN A 4 -4.32 -0.17 -9.40
N SER A 5 -5.30 0.70 -9.56
CA SER A 5 -5.58 1.80 -8.63
C SER A 5 -6.91 1.55 -7.91
N PRO A 6 -6.91 1.05 -6.67
CA PRO A 6 -8.15 0.74 -5.95
C PRO A 6 -8.88 2.03 -5.58
N SER A 7 -10.22 1.98 -5.53
CA SER A 7 -11.07 3.10 -5.11
C SER A 7 -11.43 3.07 -3.62
N ALA A 8 -11.00 2.02 -2.92
CA ALA A 8 -11.26 1.83 -1.50
C ALA A 8 -10.02 1.30 -0.77
N VAL A 9 -9.91 1.65 0.51
CA VAL A 9 -8.80 1.27 1.38
C VAL A 9 -9.31 0.85 2.76
N VAL A 10 -8.59 -0.05 3.41
CA VAL A 10 -8.66 -0.24 4.86
C VAL A 10 -7.56 0.59 5.52
N MET A 11 -7.93 1.29 6.59
CA MET A 11 -7.02 2.03 7.47
C MET A 11 -7.27 1.63 8.93
N VAL A 12 -6.24 1.72 9.75
CA VAL A 12 -6.35 1.48 11.20
C VAL A 12 -5.89 2.74 11.93
N ARG A 13 -6.74 3.25 12.83
CA ARG A 13 -6.45 4.38 13.70
C ARG A 13 -5.95 3.88 15.06
N PRO A 14 -4.69 4.15 15.43
CA PRO A 14 -4.12 3.68 16.69
C PRO A 14 -4.49 4.62 17.86
N HIS A 15 -4.85 4.05 19.01
CA HIS A 15 -5.02 4.80 20.27
C HIS A 15 -3.75 4.79 21.13
N HIS A 16 -2.81 3.89 20.84
CA HIS A 16 -1.59 3.67 21.60
C HIS A 16 -0.36 3.54 20.68
N PHE A 17 -0.27 4.40 19.66
CA PHE A 17 0.86 4.42 18.75
C PHE A 17 2.17 4.71 19.49
N ALA A 18 3.22 3.98 19.12
CA ALA A 18 4.59 4.26 19.53
C ALA A 18 5.55 3.67 18.49
N PRO A 19 6.73 4.26 18.25
CA PRO A 19 7.78 3.60 17.48
C PRO A 19 8.14 2.25 18.13
N ASN A 20 8.03 1.15 17.39
CA ASN A 20 8.22 -0.19 17.92
C ASN A 20 9.71 -0.52 18.11
N PRO A 21 10.21 -0.75 19.34
CA PRO A 21 11.63 -1.09 19.53
C PRO A 21 12.01 -2.45 18.92
N GLN A 22 11.05 -3.36 18.73
CA GLN A 22 11.32 -4.69 18.17
C GLN A 22 11.58 -4.68 16.66
N THR A 23 11.24 -3.60 15.97
CA THR A 23 11.51 -3.41 14.53
C THR A 23 12.76 -2.58 14.26
N LEU A 24 13.33 -1.94 15.29
CA LEU A 24 14.49 -1.05 15.12
C LEU A 24 15.71 -1.75 14.51
N ALA A 25 15.87 -3.05 14.79
CA ALA A 25 17.01 -3.84 14.32
C ALA A 25 17.03 -4.05 12.79
N ASP A 26 15.87 -4.00 12.12
CA ASP A 26 15.73 -4.25 10.69
C ASP A 26 14.95 -3.16 9.93
N ASN A 27 14.52 -2.09 10.60
CA ASN A 27 13.87 -0.92 10.01
C ASN A 27 14.77 0.32 10.11
N GLY A 28 15.56 0.56 9.06
CA GLY A 28 16.48 1.70 8.99
C GLY A 28 15.84 3.09 8.94
N PHE A 29 14.51 3.17 8.78
CA PHE A 29 13.76 4.43 8.69
C PHE A 29 13.23 4.92 10.04
N GLN A 30 13.38 4.12 11.10
CA GLN A 30 12.89 4.47 12.43
C GLN A 30 13.96 5.31 13.19
N PRO A 31 13.72 6.61 13.45
CA PRO A 31 14.65 7.44 14.22
C PRO A 31 14.64 7.07 15.71
N SER A 32 15.62 7.60 16.48
CA SER A 32 15.55 7.50 17.95
C SER A 32 14.34 8.30 18.46
N ALA A 33 13.57 7.68 19.35
CA ALA A 33 12.40 8.27 19.99
C ALA A 33 12.72 8.87 21.39
N ASP A 34 14.00 9.08 21.71
CA ASP A 34 14.44 9.55 23.03
C ASP A 34 13.81 10.91 23.39
N GLY A 35 13.17 10.97 24.56
CA GLY A 35 12.62 12.21 25.12
C GLY A 35 11.23 12.62 24.60
N LEU A 36 10.59 11.80 23.76
CA LEU A 36 9.20 12.04 23.31
C LEU A 36 8.20 11.56 24.36
N ASP A 37 7.13 12.34 24.59
CA ASP A 37 6.03 11.94 25.47
C ASP A 37 5.12 10.91 24.76
N PRO A 38 4.99 9.68 25.27
CA PRO A 38 4.17 8.64 24.64
C PRO A 38 2.69 9.03 24.48
N ALA A 39 2.13 9.79 25.43
CA ALA A 39 0.73 10.20 25.35
C ALA A 39 0.51 11.21 24.22
N SER A 40 1.40 12.20 24.11
CA SER A 40 1.39 13.14 22.98
C SER A 40 1.62 12.45 21.64
N LEU A 41 2.52 11.46 21.56
CA LEU A 41 2.74 10.69 20.32
C LEU A 41 1.49 9.94 19.86
N ALA A 42 0.85 9.23 20.79
CA ALA A 42 -0.38 8.50 20.50
C ALA A 42 -1.51 9.45 20.04
N ALA A 43 -1.68 10.59 20.70
CA ALA A 43 -2.67 11.61 20.31
C ALA A 43 -2.39 12.20 18.92
N SER A 44 -1.13 12.57 18.63
CA SER A 44 -0.76 13.10 17.31
C SER A 44 -0.98 12.07 16.20
N ALA A 45 -0.57 10.81 16.41
CA ALA A 45 -0.79 9.72 15.46
C ALA A 45 -2.28 9.48 15.19
N PHE A 46 -3.11 9.51 16.24
CA PHE A 46 -4.56 9.41 16.12
C PHE A 46 -5.14 10.53 15.25
N ASP A 47 -4.74 11.77 15.50
CA ASP A 47 -5.21 12.93 14.77
C ASP A 47 -4.71 12.94 13.31
N GLU A 48 -3.46 12.53 13.09
CA GLU A 48 -2.87 12.36 11.75
C GLU A 48 -3.64 11.35 10.90
N VAL A 49 -3.91 10.16 11.44
CA VAL A 49 -4.72 9.14 10.74
C VAL A 49 -6.13 9.66 10.46
N SER A 50 -6.74 10.37 11.40
CA SER A 50 -8.08 10.95 11.24
C SER A 50 -8.12 11.98 10.11
N ARG A 51 -7.12 12.88 10.03
CA ARG A 51 -7.00 13.85 8.93
C ARG A 51 -6.70 13.17 7.60
N ALA A 52 -5.85 12.15 7.59
CA ALA A 52 -5.52 11.38 6.38
C ALA A 52 -6.76 10.68 5.80
N ALA A 53 -7.56 10.03 6.66
CA ALA A 53 -8.82 9.41 6.26
C ALA A 53 -9.79 10.44 5.65
N ALA A 54 -10.00 11.57 6.32
CA ALA A 54 -10.88 12.63 5.82
C ALA A 54 -10.41 13.22 4.47
N ALA A 55 -9.10 13.37 4.27
CA ALA A 55 -8.54 13.85 3.00
C ALA A 55 -8.75 12.86 1.84
N LEU A 56 -8.63 11.55 2.12
CA LEU A 56 -8.90 10.48 1.16
C LEU A 56 -10.39 10.43 0.79
N GLU A 57 -11.27 10.51 1.78
CA GLU A 57 -12.73 10.59 1.57
C GLU A 57 -13.12 11.81 0.75
N ALA A 58 -12.55 12.99 1.05
CA ALA A 58 -12.75 14.20 0.28
C ALA A 58 -12.25 14.09 -1.17
N ALA A 59 -11.24 13.25 -1.42
CA ALA A 59 -10.78 12.91 -2.76
C ALA A 59 -11.67 11.87 -3.48
N GLY A 60 -12.69 11.33 -2.80
CA GLY A 60 -13.62 10.35 -3.33
C GLY A 60 -13.17 8.89 -3.19
N VAL A 61 -12.19 8.62 -2.32
CA VAL A 61 -11.77 7.26 -1.96
C VAL A 61 -12.66 6.76 -0.82
N THR A 62 -13.15 5.52 -0.89
CA THR A 62 -13.86 4.90 0.24
C THR A 62 -12.84 4.47 1.30
N VAL A 63 -12.99 4.97 2.53
CA VAL A 63 -12.11 4.59 3.65
C VAL A 63 -12.88 3.74 4.65
N HIS A 64 -12.44 2.50 4.84
CA HIS A 64 -12.89 1.66 5.95
C HIS A 64 -11.92 1.83 7.12
N LEU A 65 -12.25 2.74 8.03
CA LEU A 65 -11.43 3.07 9.18
C LEU A 65 -11.79 2.19 10.39
N PHE A 66 -10.79 1.54 10.98
CA PHE A 66 -10.93 0.71 12.17
C PHE A 66 -10.15 1.29 13.35
N GLU A 67 -10.73 1.24 14.55
CA GLU A 67 -10.03 1.63 15.78
C GLU A 67 -9.18 0.49 16.31
N ASP A 68 -7.94 0.77 16.71
CA ASP A 68 -7.15 -0.12 17.55
C ASP A 68 -6.90 0.51 18.93
N GLU A 69 -7.66 0.02 19.91
CA GLU A 69 -7.56 0.38 21.33
C GLU A 69 -6.49 -0.45 22.07
N SER A 70 -5.77 -1.33 21.36
CA SER A 70 -4.75 -2.19 21.95
C SER A 70 -3.47 -1.44 22.29
N ALA A 71 -2.98 -1.60 23.52
CA ALA A 71 -1.67 -1.08 23.94
C ALA A 71 -0.47 -1.95 23.49
N HIS A 72 -0.70 -3.13 22.93
CA HIS A 72 0.38 -4.08 22.56
C HIS A 72 0.67 -4.14 21.05
N ARG A 73 0.02 -3.30 20.24
CA ARG A 73 0.13 -3.27 18.77
C ARG A 73 0.55 -1.87 18.27
N PRO A 74 1.77 -1.42 18.58
CA PRO A 74 2.24 -0.08 18.23
C PRO A 74 2.22 0.22 16.73
N ASP A 75 2.39 -0.80 15.88
CA ASP A 75 2.47 -0.68 14.42
C ASP A 75 1.16 -1.05 13.70
N SER A 76 0.03 -1.21 14.41
CA SER A 76 -1.23 -1.64 13.80
C SER A 76 -1.77 -0.69 12.74
N VAL A 77 -1.29 0.56 12.74
CA VAL A 77 -1.54 1.59 11.73
C VAL A 77 -1.08 1.17 10.32
N PHE A 78 -0.29 0.10 10.18
CA PHE A 78 0.19 -0.42 8.89
C PHE A 78 -0.48 -1.74 8.47
N PRO A 79 -1.77 -1.74 8.12
CA PRO A 79 -2.50 -2.97 7.78
C PRO A 79 -1.98 -3.63 6.50
N ASN A 80 -1.33 -2.88 5.61
CA ASN A 80 -0.81 -3.38 4.34
C ASN A 80 0.23 -4.50 4.50
N ASN A 81 0.84 -4.62 5.68
CA ASN A 81 1.85 -5.63 5.95
C ASN A 81 1.26 -7.02 6.19
N TRP A 82 0.02 -7.11 6.68
CA TRP A 82 -0.55 -8.41 7.06
C TRP A 82 -1.76 -8.81 6.21
N ILE A 83 -2.39 -7.89 5.47
CA ILE A 83 -3.50 -8.19 4.55
C ILE A 83 -3.31 -7.57 3.18
N SER A 84 -3.71 -8.33 2.15
CA SER A 84 -3.95 -7.78 0.81
C SER A 84 -5.20 -8.39 0.20
N THR A 85 -5.76 -7.70 -0.79
CA THR A 85 -6.94 -8.16 -1.50
C THR A 85 -6.70 -8.11 -3.01
N HIS A 86 -7.36 -8.99 -3.76
CA HIS A 86 -7.07 -9.24 -5.17
C HIS A 86 -8.35 -9.45 -5.97
N SER A 87 -8.27 -9.09 -7.25
CA SER A 87 -9.32 -9.38 -8.22
C SER A 87 -9.68 -10.87 -8.24
N GLY A 88 -10.94 -11.18 -8.57
CA GLY A 88 -11.49 -12.53 -8.43
C GLY A 88 -12.03 -12.83 -7.02
N GLY A 89 -11.90 -11.90 -6.08
CA GLY A 89 -12.50 -12.02 -4.75
C GLY A 89 -11.61 -12.71 -3.73
N HIS A 90 -10.29 -12.56 -3.83
CA HIS A 90 -9.34 -13.26 -2.96
C HIS A 90 -8.73 -12.33 -1.91
N ILE A 91 -8.61 -12.81 -0.68
CA ILE A 91 -7.89 -12.14 0.41
C ILE A 91 -6.67 -12.99 0.77
N ALA A 92 -5.51 -12.36 0.96
CA ALA A 92 -4.32 -12.99 1.52
C ALA A 92 -4.05 -12.43 2.92
N LEU A 93 -3.81 -13.31 3.89
CA LEU A 93 -3.28 -12.97 5.21
C LEU A 93 -1.84 -13.44 5.30
N PHE A 94 -0.96 -12.61 5.84
CA PHE A 94 0.48 -12.78 5.70
C PHE A 94 1.22 -13.11 7.00
N PRO A 95 2.30 -13.91 6.93
CA PRO A 95 3.20 -14.18 8.04
C PRO A 95 4.10 -12.97 8.31
N MET A 96 4.17 -12.56 9.57
CA MET A 96 4.90 -11.38 10.03
C MET A 96 6.19 -11.78 10.73
N TYR A 97 7.31 -11.14 10.38
CA TYR A 97 8.63 -11.48 10.92
C TYR A 97 8.66 -11.21 12.43
N THR A 98 8.36 -9.98 12.82
CA THR A 98 8.40 -9.54 14.21
C THR A 98 7.23 -10.14 15.02
N PRO A 99 7.47 -10.85 16.14
CA PRO A 99 6.43 -11.58 16.85
C PRO A 99 5.25 -10.73 17.34
N ASN A 100 5.47 -9.51 17.84
CA ASN A 100 4.39 -8.66 18.33
C ASN A 100 3.43 -8.23 17.21
N ARG A 101 3.95 -8.06 15.99
CA ARG A 101 3.18 -7.66 14.81
C ARG A 101 2.23 -8.75 14.31
N ARG A 102 2.49 -10.02 14.64
CA ARG A 102 1.59 -11.15 14.32
C ARG A 102 0.19 -10.98 14.93
N THR A 103 0.11 -10.25 16.04
CA THR A 103 -1.16 -9.95 16.72
C THR A 103 -1.98 -8.87 16.02
N GLU A 104 -1.41 -8.14 15.06
CA GLU A 104 -2.10 -7.07 14.30
C GLU A 104 -3.17 -7.62 13.33
N ARG A 105 -3.06 -8.91 12.96
CA ARG A 105 -4.06 -9.57 12.13
C ARG A 105 -5.44 -9.55 12.80
N ARG A 106 -6.42 -9.00 12.08
CA ARG A 106 -7.73 -8.64 12.62
C ARG A 106 -8.86 -9.29 11.84
N GLY A 107 -9.61 -10.16 12.53
CA GLY A 107 -10.73 -10.89 11.94
C GLY A 107 -11.93 -10.01 11.61
N ASP A 108 -12.17 -8.95 12.38
CA ASP A 108 -13.25 -7.99 12.12
C ASP A 108 -13.10 -7.25 10.78
N ILE A 109 -11.87 -6.94 10.39
CA ILE A 109 -11.55 -6.40 9.07
C ILE A 109 -11.90 -7.41 7.97
N VAL A 110 -11.51 -8.68 8.14
CA VAL A 110 -11.82 -9.74 7.16
C VAL A 110 -13.33 -9.95 7.04
N GLU A 111 -14.08 -9.93 8.15
CA GLU A 111 -15.53 -10.07 8.12
C GLU A 111 -16.21 -8.88 7.43
N LEU A 112 -15.78 -7.64 7.67
CA LEU A 112 -16.27 -6.47 6.93
C LEU A 112 -16.07 -6.65 5.42
N LEU A 113 -14.89 -7.12 4.99
CA LEU A 113 -14.60 -7.34 3.58
C LEU A 113 -15.53 -8.40 2.99
N LYS A 114 -15.81 -9.50 3.71
CA LYS A 114 -16.73 -10.56 3.26
C LYS A 114 -18.18 -10.09 3.15
N THR A 115 -18.63 -9.22 4.05
CA THR A 115 -20.01 -8.69 4.04
C THR A 115 -20.21 -7.58 3.04
N THR A 116 -19.18 -6.79 2.74
CA THR A 116 -19.27 -5.57 1.91
C THR A 116 -18.85 -5.82 0.47
N TYR A 117 -17.89 -6.72 0.25
CA TYR A 117 -17.34 -7.06 -1.06
C TYR A 117 -17.59 -8.53 -1.41
N ARG A 118 -17.40 -8.86 -2.69
CA ARG A 118 -17.48 -10.22 -3.22
C ARG A 118 -16.18 -10.97 -2.91
N VAL A 119 -16.16 -11.63 -1.76
CA VAL A 119 -15.05 -12.52 -1.36
C VAL A 119 -15.42 -13.96 -1.71
N GLN A 120 -14.53 -14.62 -2.45
CA GLN A 120 -14.57 -16.04 -2.80
C GLN A 120 -13.73 -16.88 -1.86
N ASP A 121 -12.52 -16.40 -1.54
CA ASP A 121 -11.56 -17.17 -0.75
C ASP A 121 -10.67 -16.29 0.13
N VAL A 122 -10.23 -16.85 1.26
CA VAL A 122 -9.27 -16.24 2.18
C VAL A 122 -8.14 -17.22 2.39
N ILE A 123 -6.95 -16.87 1.88
CA ILE A 123 -5.76 -17.70 1.97
C ILE A 123 -4.89 -17.14 3.11
N ASP A 124 -4.70 -17.95 4.15
CA ASP A 124 -3.92 -17.58 5.32
C ASP A 124 -2.52 -18.23 5.28
N TYR A 125 -1.50 -17.41 5.10
CA TYR A 125 -0.10 -17.81 5.11
C TYR A 125 0.56 -17.71 6.49
N SER A 126 -0.15 -17.28 7.54
CA SER A 126 0.43 -17.12 8.88
C SER A 126 0.98 -18.42 9.47
N GLY A 127 0.50 -19.58 9.00
CA GLY A 127 1.08 -20.89 9.34
C GLY A 127 2.56 -21.05 8.95
N LEU A 128 3.07 -20.24 8.02
CA LEU A 128 4.49 -20.25 7.64
C LEU A 128 5.42 -19.71 8.74
N GLU A 129 4.87 -18.96 9.71
CA GLU A 129 5.63 -18.39 10.83
C GLU A 129 6.26 -19.47 11.74
N TYR A 130 5.74 -20.71 11.71
CA TYR A 130 6.29 -21.83 12.47
C TYR A 130 7.57 -22.41 11.85
N ASP A 131 7.82 -22.12 10.58
CA ASP A 131 8.99 -22.57 9.82
C ASP A 131 9.98 -21.41 9.54
N ASP A 132 9.84 -20.28 10.25
CA ASP A 132 10.63 -19.05 10.05
C ASP A 132 10.58 -18.50 8.60
N VAL A 133 9.44 -18.67 7.93
CA VAL A 133 9.19 -18.18 6.56
C VAL A 133 8.21 -17.00 6.60
N PHE A 134 8.62 -15.84 6.10
CA PHE A 134 7.90 -14.57 6.26
C PHE A 134 7.67 -13.83 4.94
N LEU A 135 6.60 -13.05 4.86
CA LEU A 135 6.25 -12.23 3.71
C LEU A 135 5.29 -11.14 4.16
N GLU A 136 5.78 -9.95 4.49
CA GLU A 136 4.97 -8.86 5.06
C GLU A 136 4.14 -8.09 4.00
N GLY A 137 3.28 -8.82 3.31
CA GLY A 137 2.22 -8.30 2.45
C GLY A 137 2.71 -7.31 1.41
N THR A 138 1.94 -6.25 1.19
CA THR A 138 2.31 -5.18 0.24
C THR A 138 3.26 -4.13 0.85
N GLY A 139 3.84 -4.42 2.02
CA GLY A 139 5.08 -3.78 2.47
C GLY A 139 6.29 -4.41 1.81
N ALA A 140 6.38 -5.73 1.95
CA ALA A 140 7.42 -6.56 1.35
C ALA A 140 7.30 -6.66 -0.18
N MET A 141 6.10 -6.48 -0.75
CA MET A 141 5.84 -6.60 -2.18
C MET A 141 5.25 -5.32 -2.78
N VAL A 142 5.61 -5.03 -4.04
CA VAL A 142 4.89 -4.06 -4.88
C VAL A 142 4.29 -4.82 -6.06
N LEU A 143 2.98 -4.70 -6.24
CA LEU A 143 2.23 -5.50 -7.22
C LEU A 143 1.90 -4.66 -8.45
N ASP A 144 2.25 -5.19 -9.61
CA ASP A 144 1.74 -4.75 -10.90
C ASP A 144 0.53 -5.61 -11.24
N HIS A 145 -0.66 -5.10 -10.95
CA HIS A 145 -1.90 -5.83 -11.13
C HIS A 145 -2.28 -5.98 -12.62
N GLU A 146 -1.79 -5.10 -13.49
CA GLU A 146 -2.03 -5.15 -14.94
C GLU A 146 -1.17 -6.22 -15.61
N TYR A 147 0.15 -6.24 -15.34
CA TYR A 147 1.07 -7.20 -15.92
C TYR A 147 1.28 -8.46 -15.08
N ARG A 148 0.62 -8.54 -13.91
CA ARG A 148 0.69 -9.66 -12.98
C ARG A 148 2.13 -9.96 -12.56
N ILE A 149 2.85 -8.94 -12.10
CA ILE A 149 4.21 -9.09 -11.56
C ILE A 149 4.22 -8.68 -10.09
N ALA A 150 4.88 -9.48 -9.24
CA ALA A 150 5.13 -9.15 -7.85
C ALA A 150 6.62 -8.85 -7.65
N TYR A 151 6.95 -7.57 -7.45
CA TYR A 151 8.31 -7.11 -7.20
C TYR A 151 8.61 -7.22 -5.70
N ALA A 152 9.73 -7.87 -5.35
CA ALA A 152 10.15 -8.02 -3.97
C ALA A 152 11.68 -7.90 -3.82
N ALA A 153 12.11 -6.91 -3.04
CA ALA A 153 13.45 -6.86 -2.48
C ALA A 153 13.58 -7.96 -1.41
N ARG A 154 14.63 -8.76 -1.49
CA ARG A 154 14.90 -9.83 -0.51
C ARG A 154 15.24 -9.21 0.84
N SER A 155 14.55 -9.66 1.89
CA SER A 155 14.80 -9.25 3.28
C SER A 155 14.33 -10.32 4.25
N ASN A 156 14.53 -10.12 5.56
CA ASN A 156 13.96 -10.97 6.60
C ASN A 156 12.41 -10.99 6.58
N ARG A 157 11.80 -10.01 5.90
CA ARG A 157 10.35 -9.81 5.80
C ARG A 157 9.80 -10.23 4.43
N ALA A 158 10.65 -10.76 3.55
CA ALA A 158 10.30 -11.13 2.17
C ALA A 158 11.06 -12.40 1.74
N ASP A 159 10.58 -13.56 2.18
CA ASP A 159 11.12 -14.85 1.81
C ASP A 159 10.70 -15.25 0.37
N PRO A 160 11.66 -15.63 -0.51
CA PRO A 160 11.34 -16.03 -1.88
C PRO A 160 10.37 -17.22 -2.00
N VAL A 161 10.39 -18.18 -1.06
CA VAL A 161 9.49 -19.34 -1.05
C VAL A 161 8.06 -18.89 -0.73
N ALA A 162 7.89 -18.00 0.25
CA ALA A 162 6.57 -17.43 0.54
C ALA A 162 6.04 -16.62 -0.65
N LEU A 163 6.90 -15.82 -1.28
CA LEU A 163 6.55 -15.06 -2.48
C LEU A 163 6.13 -15.98 -3.63
N GLU A 164 6.86 -17.06 -3.89
CA GLU A 164 6.53 -18.01 -4.95
C GLU A 164 5.18 -18.69 -4.72
N ARG A 165 4.88 -19.06 -3.47
CA ARG A 165 3.55 -19.59 -3.08
C ARG A 165 2.45 -18.56 -3.33
N PHE A 166 2.64 -17.33 -2.86
CA PHE A 166 1.71 -16.23 -3.12
C PHE A 166 1.49 -16.03 -4.62
N CYS A 167 2.56 -15.90 -5.40
CA CYS A 167 2.51 -15.74 -6.84
C CYS A 167 1.78 -16.90 -7.54
N THR A 168 1.99 -18.13 -7.09
CA THR A 168 1.29 -19.31 -7.62
C THR A 168 -0.21 -19.27 -7.33
N ASN A 169 -0.60 -18.94 -6.09
CA ASN A 169 -2.01 -18.90 -5.70
C ASN A 169 -2.78 -17.75 -6.34
N PHE A 170 -2.12 -16.60 -6.49
CA PHE A 170 -2.75 -15.39 -6.99
C PHE A 170 -2.43 -15.13 -8.46
N GLY A 171 -1.64 -15.94 -9.15
CA GLY A 171 -1.33 -15.77 -10.57
C GLY A 171 -0.52 -14.50 -10.85
N TYR A 172 0.59 -14.33 -10.14
CA TYR A 172 1.63 -13.32 -10.42
C TYR A 172 2.95 -14.01 -10.81
N GLU A 173 3.78 -13.32 -11.59
CA GLU A 173 5.19 -13.66 -11.82
C GLU A 173 6.02 -13.07 -10.67
N PRO A 174 6.76 -13.87 -9.88
CA PRO A 174 7.65 -13.34 -8.85
C PRO A 174 8.89 -12.70 -9.47
N MET A 175 9.21 -11.47 -9.07
CA MET A 175 10.44 -10.77 -9.45
C MET A 175 11.22 -10.37 -8.20
N VAL A 176 12.10 -11.29 -7.77
CA VAL A 176 12.98 -11.09 -6.62
C VAL A 176 14.26 -10.37 -7.04
N PHE A 177 14.70 -9.42 -6.22
CA PHE A 177 15.96 -8.72 -6.40
C PHE A 177 16.59 -8.36 -5.05
N ASP A 178 17.87 -8.01 -5.07
CA ASP A 178 18.56 -7.48 -3.90
C ASP A 178 18.67 -5.95 -4.04
N ALA A 179 18.36 -5.21 -2.98
CA ALA A 179 18.45 -3.76 -2.94
C ALA A 179 19.06 -3.29 -1.62
N VAL A 180 19.86 -2.23 -1.69
CA VAL A 180 20.52 -1.60 -0.55
C VAL A 180 20.38 -0.08 -0.61
N ASP A 181 20.37 0.56 0.55
CA ASP A 181 20.41 2.03 0.65
C ASP A 181 21.80 2.60 0.35
N GLY A 182 21.91 3.94 0.40
CA GLY A 182 23.18 4.65 0.21
C GLY A 182 24.27 4.31 1.23
N ARG A 183 23.94 3.60 2.32
CA ARG A 183 24.86 3.13 3.36
C ARG A 183 25.18 1.63 3.22
N GLY A 184 24.60 0.95 2.23
CA GLY A 184 24.76 -0.49 2.01
C GLY A 184 23.86 -1.36 2.88
N VAL A 185 22.87 -0.78 3.57
CA VAL A 185 21.89 -1.52 4.39
C VAL A 185 20.82 -2.11 3.49
N PRO A 186 20.49 -3.41 3.60
CA PRO A 186 19.43 -4.03 2.83
C PRO A 186 18.08 -3.34 3.01
N VAL A 187 17.36 -3.16 1.90
CA VAL A 187 15.98 -2.65 1.91
C VAL A 187 15.06 -3.69 2.56
N TYR A 188 14.36 -3.30 3.63
CA TYR A 188 13.53 -4.22 4.41
C TYR A 188 12.14 -4.46 3.76
N HIS A 189 11.54 -3.42 3.17
CA HIS A 189 10.25 -3.44 2.47
C HIS A 189 10.37 -2.82 1.09
N THR A 190 9.85 -3.49 0.05
CA THR A 190 9.94 -3.02 -1.34
C THR A 190 9.17 -1.74 -1.59
N ASN A 191 8.07 -1.52 -0.86
CA ASN A 191 7.22 -0.35 -1.03
C ASN A 191 7.88 0.97 -0.57
N VAL A 192 9.07 0.93 0.04
CA VAL A 192 9.82 2.16 0.39
C VAL A 192 10.61 2.68 -0.80
N ILE A 193 10.98 1.82 -1.75
CA ILE A 193 11.81 2.19 -2.91
C ILE A 193 11.03 2.23 -4.23
N MET A 194 9.75 1.81 -4.24
CA MET A 194 8.97 1.67 -5.46
C MET A 194 7.46 1.84 -5.24
N SER A 195 6.80 2.50 -6.19
CA SER A 195 5.35 2.57 -6.32
C SER A 195 4.92 2.43 -7.77
N ILE A 196 3.82 1.70 -8.03
CA ILE A 196 3.30 1.45 -9.38
C ILE A 196 1.87 2.02 -9.46
N GLY A 197 1.68 2.97 -10.38
CA GLY A 197 0.37 3.48 -10.80
C GLY A 197 -0.02 2.97 -12.18
N ALA A 198 -1.15 3.42 -12.70
CA ALA A 198 -1.67 3.00 -13.98
C ALA A 198 -0.79 3.46 -15.16
N GLU A 199 -0.29 4.70 -15.10
CA GLU A 199 0.47 5.35 -16.19
C GLU A 199 1.85 5.84 -15.75
N LEU A 200 2.23 5.58 -14.50
CA LEU A 200 3.53 5.94 -13.95
C LEU A 200 4.04 4.85 -13.01
N ALA A 201 5.36 4.81 -12.82
CA ALA A 201 6.00 4.11 -11.73
C ALA A 201 7.09 4.99 -11.11
N LEU A 202 7.13 5.04 -9.79
CA LEU A 202 8.23 5.66 -9.04
C LEU A 202 9.19 4.56 -8.63
N VAL A 203 10.50 4.74 -8.84
CA VAL A 203 11.49 3.73 -8.43
C VAL A 203 12.86 4.32 -8.16
N ALA A 204 13.46 3.97 -7.02
CA ALA A 204 14.89 4.19 -6.77
C ALA A 204 15.72 3.06 -7.38
N ALA A 205 15.83 3.05 -8.71
CA ALA A 205 16.48 1.98 -9.45
C ALA A 205 17.96 1.81 -9.07
N ASP A 206 18.62 2.87 -8.63
CA ASP A 206 20.04 2.85 -8.23
C ASP A 206 20.29 2.07 -6.94
N MET A 207 19.26 1.81 -6.14
CA MET A 207 19.35 0.95 -4.94
C MET A 207 19.37 -0.55 -5.31
N ILE A 208 18.99 -0.92 -6.54
CA ILE A 208 18.97 -2.32 -6.99
C ILE A 208 20.39 -2.76 -7.34
N VAL A 209 20.92 -3.76 -6.63
CA VAL A 209 22.35 -4.12 -6.64
C VAL A 209 22.81 -4.63 -8.01
N SER A 210 22.04 -5.52 -8.64
CA SER A 210 22.41 -6.12 -9.92
C SER A 210 22.01 -5.20 -11.10
N PRO A 211 22.96 -4.70 -11.91
CA PRO A 211 22.65 -3.84 -13.04
C PRO A 211 21.75 -4.50 -14.09
N ALA A 212 21.91 -5.81 -14.30
CA ALA A 212 21.07 -6.58 -15.21
C ALA A 212 19.64 -6.68 -14.69
N ARG A 213 19.46 -7.00 -13.40
CA ARG A 213 18.14 -7.07 -12.75
C ARG A 213 17.46 -5.70 -12.69
N ARG A 214 18.23 -4.64 -12.43
CA ARG A 214 17.77 -3.25 -12.46
C ARG A 214 17.22 -2.89 -13.84
N ALA A 215 17.97 -3.16 -14.90
CA ALA A 215 17.53 -2.89 -16.28
C ALA A 215 16.24 -3.65 -16.62
N GLU A 216 16.15 -4.93 -16.24
CA GLU A 216 14.96 -5.75 -16.43
C GLU A 216 13.75 -5.20 -15.67
N ILE A 217 13.91 -4.82 -14.40
CA ILE A 217 12.85 -4.22 -13.59
C ILE A 217 12.35 -2.92 -14.21
N VAL A 218 13.25 -2.03 -14.60
CA VAL A 218 12.87 -0.74 -15.24
C VAL A 218 12.12 -0.96 -16.55
N ASP A 219 12.56 -1.91 -17.39
CA ASP A 219 11.88 -2.26 -18.64
C ASP A 219 10.47 -2.83 -18.39
N ARG A 220 10.34 -3.74 -17.42
CA ARG A 220 9.04 -4.31 -17.04
C ARG A 220 8.10 -3.24 -16.47
N LEU A 221 8.60 -2.37 -15.59
CA LEU A 221 7.83 -1.25 -15.01
C LEU A 221 7.32 -0.29 -16.07
N ALA A 222 8.12 -0.03 -17.11
CA ALA A 222 7.71 0.82 -18.23
C ALA A 222 6.51 0.25 -19.01
N GLY A 223 6.16 -1.04 -18.83
CA GLY A 223 4.96 -1.63 -19.40
C GLY A 223 4.95 -1.51 -20.92
N ARG A 224 6.09 -1.72 -21.58
CA ARG A 224 6.28 -1.51 -23.03
C ARG A 224 5.97 -0.07 -23.47
N GLY A 225 6.32 0.91 -22.64
CA GLY A 225 6.14 2.35 -22.90
C GLY A 225 4.78 2.91 -22.49
N ARG A 226 3.91 2.11 -21.84
CA ARG A 226 2.64 2.60 -21.30
C ARG A 226 2.81 3.40 -20.01
N ARG A 227 3.83 3.08 -19.21
CA ARG A 227 4.11 3.78 -17.97
C ARG A 227 5.37 4.56 -18.07
N GLU A 228 5.29 5.78 -17.56
CA GLU A 228 6.45 6.59 -17.33
C GLU A 228 7.17 6.17 -16.06
N VAL A 229 8.43 5.75 -16.20
CA VAL A 229 9.28 5.45 -15.05
C VAL A 229 9.95 6.76 -14.58
N ILE A 230 9.66 7.16 -13.36
CA ILE A 230 10.23 8.33 -12.70
C ILE A 230 11.25 7.82 -11.68
N ALA A 231 12.52 8.11 -11.92
CA ALA A 231 13.59 7.76 -11.02
C ALA A 231 13.49 8.58 -9.72
N LEU A 232 13.70 7.91 -8.59
CA LEU A 232 13.86 8.51 -7.27
C LEU A 232 15.32 8.41 -6.84
N ALA A 233 15.85 9.48 -6.26
CA ALA A 233 17.18 9.48 -5.63
C ALA A 233 17.13 8.83 -4.23
N ASN A 234 18.27 8.40 -3.69
CA ASN A 234 18.34 7.81 -2.35
C ASN A 234 17.81 8.78 -1.28
N GLU A 235 18.15 10.07 -1.40
CA GLU A 235 17.70 11.12 -0.49
C GLU A 235 16.17 11.30 -0.54
N GLN A 236 15.55 11.02 -1.68
CA GLN A 236 14.09 11.05 -1.80
C GLN A 236 13.45 9.81 -1.17
N ILE A 237 14.15 8.70 -1.12
CA ILE A 237 13.70 7.51 -0.39
C ILE A 237 13.73 7.75 1.12
N ASP A 238 14.76 8.43 1.63
CA ASP A 238 14.83 8.86 3.04
C ASP A 238 13.66 9.78 3.44
N GLU A 239 13.06 10.47 2.47
CA GLU A 239 11.86 11.29 2.61
C GLU A 239 10.57 10.58 2.16
N PHE A 240 10.59 9.24 2.09
CA PHE A 240 9.44 8.37 1.80
C PHE A 240 8.80 8.53 0.41
N CYS A 241 9.49 9.06 -0.60
CA CYS A 241 8.94 9.24 -1.95
C CYS A 241 8.49 7.94 -2.64
N GLY A 242 9.06 6.78 -2.29
CA GLY A 242 8.61 5.49 -2.79
C GLY A 242 7.33 4.99 -2.09
N ASN A 243 7.06 5.47 -0.88
CA ASN A 243 5.93 5.04 -0.04
C ASN A 243 4.62 5.76 -0.41
N ALA A 244 4.29 5.72 -1.70
CA ALA A 244 3.09 6.31 -2.28
C ALA A 244 2.15 5.23 -2.84
N LEU A 245 0.85 5.54 -2.92
CA LEU A 245 -0.17 4.67 -3.52
C LEU A 245 -1.07 5.46 -4.46
N GLU A 246 -1.19 5.00 -5.70
CA GLU A 246 -2.19 5.55 -6.62
C GLU A 246 -3.56 4.95 -6.31
N LEU A 247 -4.55 5.80 -6.11
CA LEU A 247 -5.92 5.46 -5.78
C LEU A 247 -6.87 6.06 -6.82
N GLN A 248 -8.02 5.44 -7.00
CA GLN A 248 -9.08 5.98 -7.82
C GLN A 248 -9.99 6.88 -6.97
N GLY A 249 -9.88 8.20 -7.16
CA GLY A 249 -10.76 9.19 -6.55
C GLY A 249 -11.98 9.52 -7.41
N ALA A 250 -12.78 10.48 -6.93
CA ALA A 250 -14.00 10.97 -7.57
C ALA A 250 -13.74 11.63 -8.93
N ASP A 251 -12.69 12.43 -9.05
CA ASP A 251 -12.40 13.25 -10.24
C ASP A 251 -11.25 12.69 -11.09
N GLY A 252 -10.81 11.46 -10.80
CA GLY A 252 -9.66 10.84 -11.44
C GLY A 252 -8.75 10.16 -10.43
N ARG A 253 -7.58 9.74 -10.91
CA ARG A 253 -6.57 9.11 -10.06
C ARG A 253 -5.91 10.15 -9.15
N VAL A 254 -5.65 9.74 -7.92
CA VAL A 254 -4.86 10.51 -6.95
C VAL A 254 -3.66 9.69 -6.54
N LEU A 255 -2.50 10.32 -6.40
CA LEU A 255 -1.32 9.69 -5.80
C LEU A 255 -1.25 10.14 -4.34
N ALA A 256 -1.61 9.25 -3.42
CA ALA A 256 -1.47 9.49 -1.99
C ALA A 256 -0.01 9.28 -1.58
N LEU A 257 0.59 10.31 -0.97
CA LEU A 257 1.97 10.35 -0.49
C LEU A 257 2.05 11.25 0.74
N SER A 258 3.13 11.18 1.52
CA SER A 258 3.28 12.09 2.66
C SER A 258 3.62 13.52 2.21
N GLN A 259 3.37 14.50 3.07
CA GLN A 259 3.81 15.87 2.85
C GLN A 259 5.33 15.95 2.66
N ARG A 260 6.11 15.18 3.43
CA ARG A 260 7.56 15.07 3.29
C ARG A 260 7.99 14.53 1.92
N ALA A 261 7.35 13.46 1.46
CA ALA A 261 7.58 12.94 0.11
C ALA A 261 7.25 13.98 -0.95
N PHE A 262 6.12 14.69 -0.82
CA PHE A 262 5.73 15.74 -1.76
C PHE A 262 6.75 16.88 -1.84
N ASP A 263 7.29 17.31 -0.70
CA ASP A 263 8.28 18.38 -0.63
C ASP A 263 9.66 17.97 -1.15
N ALA A 264 10.01 16.68 -1.04
CA ALA A 264 11.24 16.10 -1.57
C ALA A 264 11.20 15.86 -3.08
N LEU A 265 10.02 15.77 -3.70
CA LEU A 265 9.88 15.66 -5.16
C LEU A 265 10.26 16.96 -5.87
N THR A 266 11.04 16.85 -6.94
CA THR A 266 11.38 18.01 -7.77
C THR A 266 10.12 18.55 -8.47
N ALA A 267 10.15 19.82 -8.87
CA ALA A 267 9.05 20.42 -9.64
C ALA A 267 8.80 19.65 -10.95
N GLU A 268 9.85 19.13 -11.58
CA GLU A 268 9.73 18.29 -12.78
C GLU A 268 9.05 16.95 -12.46
N GLN A 269 9.47 16.23 -11.41
CA GLN A 269 8.83 14.97 -11.03
C GLN A 269 7.34 15.16 -10.70
N ARG A 270 7.00 16.22 -9.96
CA ARG A 270 5.59 16.55 -9.66
C ARG A 270 4.79 16.82 -10.94
N SER A 271 5.32 17.65 -11.83
CA SER A 271 4.70 17.92 -13.13
C SER A 271 4.51 16.65 -13.97
N ARG A 272 5.45 15.70 -13.90
CA ARG A 272 5.35 14.41 -14.59
C ARG A 272 4.25 13.52 -13.99
N ILE A 273 4.16 13.44 -12.67
CA ILE A 273 3.11 12.70 -11.96
C ILE A 273 1.72 13.28 -12.25
N GLU A 274 1.59 14.60 -12.19
CA GLU A 274 0.33 15.33 -12.36
C GLU A 274 -0.29 15.20 -13.76
N ARG A 275 0.45 14.66 -14.74
CA ARG A 275 -0.12 14.30 -16.04
C ARG A 275 -1.14 13.18 -15.97
N SER A 276 -1.03 12.28 -15.00
CA SER A 276 -1.89 11.09 -14.91
C SER A 276 -2.54 10.89 -13.55
N ALA A 277 -2.05 11.52 -12.47
CA ALA A 277 -2.64 11.47 -11.14
C ALA A 277 -2.44 12.77 -10.37
N ARG A 278 -3.50 13.26 -9.71
CA ARG A 278 -3.40 14.42 -8.80
C ARG A 278 -2.62 14.04 -7.54
N LEU A 279 -1.61 14.82 -7.17
CA LEU A 279 -0.89 14.62 -5.90
C LEU A 279 -1.82 14.91 -4.71
N LEU A 280 -1.84 14.00 -3.74
CA LEU A 280 -2.57 14.12 -2.48
C LEU A 280 -1.60 13.99 -1.31
N PRO A 281 -0.91 15.07 -0.92
CA PRO A 281 0.00 15.06 0.23
C PRO A 281 -0.78 14.90 1.54
N LEU A 282 -0.36 13.97 2.38
CA LEU A 282 -0.93 13.71 3.71
C LEU A 282 0.13 14.00 4.79
N ASP A 283 -0.23 14.82 5.77
CA ASP A 283 0.68 15.20 6.86
C ASP A 283 0.63 14.16 7.99
N VAL A 284 1.63 13.28 8.02
CA VAL A 284 1.74 12.12 8.94
C VAL A 284 3.11 11.98 9.63
N PRO A 285 3.72 13.08 10.14
CA PRO A 285 5.09 13.08 10.62
C PRO A 285 5.30 12.18 11.86
N THR A 286 4.27 12.00 12.70
CA THR A 286 4.36 11.11 13.86
C THR A 286 4.36 9.65 13.44
N ILE A 287 3.53 9.28 12.46
CA ILE A 287 3.49 7.91 11.92
C ILE A 287 4.85 7.52 11.31
N GLU A 288 5.51 8.45 10.62
CA GLU A 288 6.82 8.24 10.01
C GLU A 288 7.93 7.92 11.01
N LEU A 289 7.73 8.22 12.31
CA LEU A 289 8.65 7.80 13.36
C LEU A 289 8.70 6.27 13.56
N ALA A 290 7.72 5.50 13.06
CA ALA A 290 7.78 4.04 13.04
C ALA A 290 8.43 3.48 11.75
N GLY A 291 8.99 4.34 10.89
CA GLY A 291 9.68 3.97 9.67
C GLY A 291 8.79 3.51 8.51
N GLY A 292 7.47 3.69 8.63
CA GLY A 292 6.49 3.55 7.54
C GLY A 292 5.79 4.88 7.25
N SER A 293 5.22 5.04 6.05
CA SER A 293 4.51 6.28 5.66
C SER A 293 3.17 5.93 4.99
N VAL A 294 2.67 6.81 4.13
CA VAL A 294 1.29 6.76 3.58
C VAL A 294 0.96 5.44 2.90
N ARG A 295 1.83 4.87 2.04
CA ARG A 295 1.54 3.56 1.40
C ARG A 295 1.36 2.44 2.43
N CYS A 296 2.10 2.47 3.53
CA CYS A 296 1.99 1.49 4.61
C CYS A 296 0.65 1.60 5.37
N MET A 297 0.14 2.83 5.53
CA MET A 297 -1.14 3.06 6.21
C MET A 297 -2.36 2.51 5.45
N LEU A 298 -2.19 2.16 4.17
CA LEU A 298 -3.27 1.89 3.24
C LEU A 298 -3.24 0.44 2.76
N ALA A 299 -4.21 -0.37 3.19
CA ALA A 299 -4.48 -1.66 2.54
C ALA A 299 -5.51 -1.46 1.42
N GLY A 300 -5.06 -1.41 0.17
CA GLY A 300 -5.91 -1.23 -1.00
C GLY A 300 -6.89 -2.39 -1.21
N ILE A 301 -8.15 -2.05 -1.55
CA ILE A 301 -9.21 -3.02 -1.79
C ILE A 301 -9.40 -3.23 -3.29
N HIS A 302 -8.93 -4.37 -3.81
CA HIS A 302 -9.09 -4.83 -5.19
C HIS A 302 -10.20 -5.88 -5.32
N LEU A 303 -11.24 -5.77 -4.47
CA LEU A 303 -12.41 -6.63 -4.46
C LEU A 303 -13.58 -5.91 -5.11
N ASP A 304 -14.45 -6.66 -5.79
CA ASP A 304 -15.68 -6.10 -6.33
C ASP A 304 -16.68 -5.84 -5.20
N PRO A 305 -17.19 -4.60 -5.05
CA PRO A 305 -18.19 -4.30 -4.04
C PRO A 305 -19.50 -5.06 -4.32
N ARG A 306 -20.22 -5.44 -3.26
CA ARG A 306 -21.56 -5.99 -3.42
C ARG A 306 -22.54 -4.87 -3.77
N PRO A 307 -23.53 -5.11 -4.65
CA PRO A 307 -24.49 -4.08 -5.05
C PRO A 307 -25.18 -3.43 -3.85
N GLY A 308 -25.24 -2.10 -3.85
CA GLY A 308 -25.96 -1.31 -2.85
C GLY A 308 -25.29 -1.16 -1.47
N LEU A 309 -24.10 -1.73 -1.26
CA LEU A 309 -23.36 -1.59 0.02
C LEU A 309 -22.27 -0.52 -0.03
N ILE A 310 -21.80 -0.19 -1.22
CA ILE A 310 -20.89 0.91 -1.49
C ILE A 310 -21.51 1.69 -2.64
N ASP A 311 -21.47 3.01 -2.56
CA ASP A 311 -21.94 3.88 -3.65
C ASP A 311 -21.01 3.71 -4.86
N THR A 312 -21.28 2.68 -5.66
CA THR A 312 -20.56 2.43 -6.89
C THR A 312 -21.23 3.20 -8.02
N ARG A 313 -20.46 4.11 -8.64
CA ARG A 313 -20.94 4.91 -9.77
C ARG A 313 -21.35 4.07 -10.99
N GLU A 314 -21.03 2.78 -11.03
CA GLU A 314 -21.56 1.85 -12.04
C GLU A 314 -23.08 1.64 -11.92
N GLY A 315 -23.65 1.70 -10.69
CA GLY A 315 -25.09 1.59 -10.47
C GLY A 315 -25.87 2.83 -10.96
N ALA A 316 -25.32 4.02 -10.77
CA ALA A 316 -25.98 5.27 -11.16
C ALA A 316 -26.06 5.45 -12.70
N ALA A 317 -25.06 4.97 -13.45
CA ALA A 317 -25.08 5.02 -14.91
C ALA A 317 -26.02 3.95 -15.53
N GLY A 318 -26.10 2.77 -14.91
CA GLY A 318 -27.01 1.70 -15.33
C GLY A 318 -28.49 2.04 -15.10
N ASP A 319 -28.80 2.65 -13.96
CA ASP A 319 -30.18 3.07 -13.64
C ASP A 319 -30.65 4.23 -14.51
N ALA A 320 -29.76 5.16 -14.87
CA ALA A 320 -30.07 6.24 -15.81
C ALA A 320 -30.34 5.73 -17.24
N GLN A 321 -29.60 4.72 -17.71
CA GLN A 321 -29.86 4.07 -19.00
C GLN A 321 -31.13 3.21 -18.99
N ALA A 322 -31.43 2.52 -17.90
CA ALA A 322 -32.66 1.75 -17.74
C ALA A 322 -33.91 2.64 -17.70
N GLN A 323 -33.84 3.81 -17.05
CA GLN A 323 -34.92 4.80 -17.04
C GLN A 323 -35.10 5.52 -18.38
N ALA A 324 -34.02 5.75 -19.14
CA ALA A 324 -34.09 6.30 -20.49
C ALA A 324 -34.69 5.30 -21.51
N ALA A 325 -34.43 4.00 -21.36
CA ALA A 325 -35.01 2.96 -22.20
C ALA A 325 -36.50 2.72 -21.93
N ALA A 326 -36.97 2.96 -20.70
CA ALA A 326 -38.38 2.83 -20.32
C ALA A 326 -39.26 4.02 -20.75
N THR A 327 -38.67 5.10 -21.26
CA THR A 327 -39.38 6.34 -21.64
C THR A 327 -39.36 6.63 -23.15
N ALA A 328 -38.76 5.76 -23.97
CA ALA A 328 -38.81 5.88 -25.42
C ALA A 328 -40.20 5.45 -25.94
N PRO A 329 -40.95 6.32 -26.65
CA PRO A 329 -42.21 5.92 -27.26
C PRO A 329 -41.91 4.96 -28.44
N MET A 330 -42.62 3.84 -28.51
CA MET A 330 -42.60 2.97 -29.69
C MET A 330 -43.07 3.78 -30.91
N ALA A 331 -42.15 4.02 -31.84
CA ALA A 331 -42.40 4.51 -33.18
C ALA A 331 -41.63 3.63 -34.17
#